data_AF-A0A662H889-F1
#
_entry.id   AF-A0A662H889-F1
#
_cell.length_a   1.000
_cell.length_b   1.000
_cell.length_c   1.000
_cell.angle_alpha   90.00
_cell.angle_beta   90.00
_cell.angle_gamma   90.00
#
_symmetry.space_group_name_H-M   'P 1'
#
loop_
_entity.id
_entity.type
_entity.pdbx_description
1 polymer ?
#
loop_
_entity_poly.entity_id
_entity_poly.type
_entity_poly.pdbx_seq_one_letter_code
_entity_poly.pdbx_strand_id
1 'polypeptide(L)'
;MEDYRRVRARRIYETVMDDYVQLRAAVEIVVTRMIRSSRGTMITLTTKRLCQILGLPHYPALCSVLSAILRELGFKVERRRKRGTLFYITCEAPLWRKVKAEAVKVAT
;
A
#
# COMPACT_ATOMS: atom_id res chain seq x y z
N MET A 1 37.65 -5.03 -17.73
CA MET A 1 37.23 -3.83 -16.98
C MET A 1 35.71 -3.81 -17.06
N GLU A 2 35.03 -4.39 -16.07
CA GLU A 2 33.57 -4.43 -16.05
C GLU A 2 33.06 -2.99 -15.98
N ASP A 3 32.20 -2.64 -16.93
CA ASP A 3 31.77 -1.26 -17.18
C ASP A 3 31.14 -0.68 -15.90
N TYR A 4 31.90 0.19 -15.20
CA TYR A 4 31.54 0.78 -13.90
C TYR A 4 30.13 1.40 -13.91
N ARG A 5 29.68 1.88 -15.08
CA ARG A 5 28.33 2.41 -15.27
C ARG A 5 27.26 1.33 -15.07
N ARG A 6 27.49 0.10 -15.55
CA ARG A 6 26.59 -1.05 -15.37
C ARG A 6 26.51 -1.49 -13.92
N VAL A 7 27.65 -1.61 -13.24
CA VAL A 7 27.71 -2.00 -11.83
C VAL A 7 26.96 -0.98 -10.95
N ARG A 8 27.19 0.31 -11.18
CA ARG A 8 26.48 1.39 -10.47
C ARG A 8 24.97 1.38 -10.75
N ALA A 9 24.55 1.21 -12.00
CA ALA A 9 23.14 1.17 -12.37
C ALA A 9 22.43 -0.02 -11.71
N ARG A 10 23.06 -1.20 -11.69
CA ARG A 10 22.54 -2.39 -11.01
C ARG A 10 22.33 -2.15 -9.51
N ARG A 11 23.32 -1.57 -8.83
CA ARG A 11 23.22 -1.29 -7.39
C ARG A 11 22.10 -0.30 -7.05
N ILE A 12 21.91 0.72 -7.89
CA ILE A 12 20.80 1.67 -7.75
C ILE A 12 19.47 0.94 -7.94
N TYR A 13 19.35 0.10 -8.96
CA TYR A 13 18.15 -0.70 -9.21
C TYR A 13 17.81 -1.60 -8.02
N GLU A 14 18.78 -2.36 -7.51
CA GLU A 14 18.60 -3.24 -6.36
C GLU A 14 18.10 -2.45 -5.13
N THR A 15 18.72 -1.31 -4.83
CA THR A 15 18.32 -0.44 -3.71
C THR A 15 16.87 0.05 -3.87
N VAL A 16 16.51 0.56 -5.06
CA VAL A 16 15.16 1.08 -5.32
C VAL A 16 14.10 -0.03 -5.23
N MET A 17 14.43 -1.24 -5.69
CA MET A 17 13.52 -2.38 -5.60
C MET A 17 13.35 -2.85 -4.17
N ASP A 18 14.42 -2.91 -3.37
CA ASP A 18 14.33 -3.26 -1.95
C ASP A 18 13.47 -2.25 -1.18
N ASP A 19 13.68 -0.95 -1.41
CA ASP A 19 12.87 0.12 -0.82
C ASP A 19 11.39 -0.01 -1.23
N TYR A 20 11.11 -0.36 -2.49
CA TYR A 20 9.75 -0.59 -2.96
C TYR A 20 9.10 -1.78 -2.27
N VAL A 21 9.80 -2.91 -2.15
CA VAL A 21 9.30 -4.13 -1.50
C VAL A 21 8.98 -3.84 -0.03
N GLN A 22 9.87 -3.15 0.67
CA GLN A 22 9.66 -2.73 2.06
C GLN A 22 8.45 -1.80 2.20
N LEU A 23 8.34 -0.79 1.32
CA LEU A 23 7.21 0.13 1.31
C LEU A 23 5.89 -0.60 1.05
N ARG A 24 5.85 -1.51 0.08
CA ARG A 24 4.68 -2.32 -0.25
C ARG A 24 4.24 -3.16 0.95
N ALA A 25 5.17 -3.83 1.62
CA ALA A 25 4.89 -4.62 2.81
C ALA A 25 4.31 -3.75 3.96
N ALA A 26 4.89 -2.56 4.18
CA ALA A 26 4.41 -1.63 5.19
C ALA A 26 2.96 -1.16 4.91
N VAL A 27 2.65 -0.84 3.65
CA VAL A 27 1.28 -0.50 3.22
C VAL A 27 0.32 -1.66 3.47
N GLU A 28 0.69 -2.87 3.09
CA GLU A 28 -0.14 -4.07 3.29
C GLU A 28 -0.43 -4.32 4.78
N ILE A 29 0.57 -4.14 5.65
CA ILE A 29 0.40 -4.24 7.12
C ILE A 29 -0.58 -3.19 7.64
N VAL A 30 -0.42 -1.92 7.23
CA VAL A 30 -1.32 -0.83 7.65
C VAL A 30 -2.75 -1.12 7.23
N VAL A 31 -2.97 -1.47 5.97
CA VAL A 31 -4.31 -1.77 5.45
C VAL A 31 -4.90 -2.99 6.15
N THR A 32 -4.12 -4.04 6.36
CA THR A 32 -4.56 -5.23 7.11
C THR A 32 -5.04 -4.88 8.51
N ARG A 33 -4.29 -4.05 9.24
CA ARG A 33 -4.69 -3.57 10.58
C ARG A 33 -6.01 -2.81 10.53
N MET A 34 -6.17 -1.90 9.57
CA MET A 34 -7.42 -1.16 9.39
C MET A 34 -8.60 -2.09 9.10
N ILE A 35 -8.43 -3.07 8.21
CA ILE A 35 -9.47 -4.07 7.89
C ILE A 35 -9.83 -4.88 9.13
N ARG A 36 -8.84 -5.36 9.91
CA ARG A 36 -9.08 -6.12 11.15
C ARG A 36 -9.94 -5.32 12.12
N SER A 37 -9.59 -4.05 12.35
CA SER A 37 -10.33 -3.16 13.25
C SER A 37 -11.71 -2.73 12.74
N SER A 38 -11.98 -2.87 11.44
CA SER A 38 -13.26 -2.46 10.87
C SER A 38 -14.38 -3.43 11.25
N ARG A 39 -15.49 -2.89 11.75
CA ARG A 39 -16.74 -3.65 12.00
C ARG A 39 -17.67 -3.67 10.76
N GLY A 40 -17.45 -2.76 9.80
CA GLY A 40 -18.27 -2.64 8.60
C GLY A 40 -17.72 -3.44 7.42
N THR A 41 -18.29 -3.20 6.23
CA THR A 41 -17.90 -3.86 4.97
C THR A 41 -16.96 -3.02 4.11
N MET A 42 -16.58 -1.82 4.58
CA MET A 42 -15.76 -0.89 3.81
C MET A 42 -14.91 -0.02 4.75
N ILE A 43 -13.69 0.29 4.32
CA ILE A 43 -12.87 1.37 4.87
C ILE A 43 -12.50 2.36 3.76
N THR A 44 -12.30 3.61 4.13
CA THR A 44 -11.82 4.64 3.19
C THR A 44 -10.47 5.17 3.64
N LEU A 45 -9.59 5.43 2.67
CA LEU A 45 -8.22 5.87 2.94
C LEU A 45 -7.74 6.82 1.84
N THR A 46 -6.99 7.85 2.22
CA THR A 46 -6.27 8.70 1.27
C THR A 46 -4.79 8.38 1.32
N THR A 47 -4.07 8.60 0.23
CA THR A 47 -2.59 8.47 0.22
C THR A 47 -1.93 9.40 1.22
N LYS A 48 -2.49 10.60 1.43
CA LYS A 48 -2.04 11.52 2.47
C LYS A 48 -2.15 10.91 3.87
N ARG A 49 -3.27 10.25 4.17
CA ARG A 49 -3.46 9.58 5.47
C ARG A 49 -2.51 8.39 5.61
N LEU A 50 -2.25 7.67 4.52
CA LEU A 50 -1.28 6.57 4.50
C LEU A 50 0.15 7.05 4.78
N CYS A 51 0.60 8.16 4.15
CA CYS A 51 1.87 8.81 4.50
C CYS A 51 1.96 9.12 6.00
N GLN A 52 0.90 9.72 6.58
CA GLN A 52 0.87 10.04 8.01
C GLN A 52 1.01 8.79 8.90
N ILE A 53 0.31 7.71 8.58
CA ILE A 53 0.36 6.46 9.36
C ILE A 53 1.76 5.81 9.25
N LEU A 54 2.38 5.88 8.07
CA LEU A 54 3.70 5.32 7.81
C LEU A 54 4.85 6.24 8.26
N GLY A 55 4.57 7.44 8.76
CA GLY A 55 5.60 8.42 9.12
C GLY A 55 6.38 8.97 7.93
N LEU A 56 5.82 8.88 6.72
CA LEU A 56 6.48 9.29 5.49
C LEU A 56 6.17 10.75 5.14
N PRO A 57 7.13 11.48 4.52
CA PRO A 57 6.89 12.83 4.04
C PRO A 57 5.83 12.84 2.93
N HIS A 58 5.10 13.95 2.81
CA HIS A 58 4.03 14.07 1.83
C HIS A 58 4.54 14.69 0.53
N TYR A 59 4.92 13.85 -0.43
CA TYR A 59 5.33 14.27 -1.78
C TYR A 59 4.38 13.73 -2.86
N PRO A 60 4.09 14.50 -3.94
CA PRO A 60 3.25 14.03 -5.04
C PRO A 60 3.73 12.70 -5.65
N ALA A 61 5.04 12.54 -5.85
CA ALA A 61 5.62 11.31 -6.38
C ALA A 61 5.36 10.10 -5.47
N LEU A 62 5.56 10.26 -4.16
CA LEU A 62 5.28 9.19 -3.20
C LEU A 62 3.80 8.83 -3.16
N CYS A 63 2.90 9.82 -3.21
CA CYS A 63 1.45 9.58 -3.29
C CYS A 63 1.07 8.78 -4.54
N SER A 64 1.77 8.97 -5.67
CA SER A 64 1.58 8.17 -6.88
C SER A 64 2.04 6.72 -6.68
N VAL A 65 3.20 6.50 -6.05
CA VAL A 65 3.71 5.16 -5.72
C VAL A 65 2.75 4.43 -4.78
N LEU A 66 2.29 5.08 -3.72
CA LEU A 66 1.30 4.52 -2.80
C LEU A 66 -0.02 4.18 -3.49
N SER A 67 -0.44 5.00 -4.46
CA SER A 67 -1.63 4.72 -5.27
C SER A 67 -1.44 3.47 -6.13
N ALA A 68 -0.26 3.26 -6.72
CA ALA A 68 0.04 2.06 -7.48
C ALA A 68 0.01 0.81 -6.59
N ILE A 69 0.65 0.86 -5.42
CA ILE A 69 0.64 -0.24 -4.44
C ILE A 69 -0.79 -0.61 -4.03
N LEU A 70 -1.63 0.38 -3.73
CA LEU A 70 -3.03 0.12 -3.36
C LEU A 70 -3.82 -0.56 -4.51
N ARG A 71 -3.56 -0.20 -5.76
CA ARG A 71 -4.18 -0.87 -6.92
C ARG A 71 -3.68 -2.30 -7.09
N GLU A 72 -2.39 -2.55 -6.89
CA GLU A 72 -1.80 -3.90 -6.91
C GLU A 72 -2.39 -4.81 -5.82
N LEU A 73 -2.71 -4.26 -4.66
CA LEU A 73 -3.41 -4.98 -3.58
C LEU A 73 -4.89 -5.27 -3.90
N GLY A 74 -5.38 -4.85 -5.07
CA GLY A 74 -6.71 -5.14 -5.57
C GLY A 74 -7.77 -4.10 -5.21
N PHE A 75 -7.38 -2.91 -4.75
CA PHE A 75 -8.32 -1.83 -4.43
C PHE A 75 -8.63 -1.00 -5.68
N LYS A 76 -9.86 -1.16 -6.19
CA LYS A 76 -10.25 -0.62 -7.51
C LYS A 76 -11.04 0.68 -7.46
N VAL A 77 -11.67 1.00 -6.32
CA VAL A 77 -12.57 2.16 -6.25
C VAL A 77 -11.77 3.37 -5.80
N GLU A 78 -11.57 4.29 -6.73
CA GLU A 78 -10.94 5.58 -6.48
C GLU A 78 -11.89 6.73 -6.84
N ARG A 79 -12.03 7.70 -5.93
CA ARG A 79 -12.66 8.98 -6.25
C ARG A 79 -11.61 10.06 -6.21
N ARG A 80 -11.34 10.66 -7.37
CA ARG A 80 -10.48 11.85 -7.46
C ARG A 80 -11.19 13.02 -6.77
N ARG A 81 -10.50 13.67 -5.84
CA ARG A 81 -10.95 14.88 -5.14
C ARG A 81 -9.99 16.03 -5.46
N LYS A 82 -10.43 17.27 -5.22
CA LYS A 82 -9.57 18.46 -5.32
C LYS A 82 -8.25 18.34 -4.53
N ARG A 83 -8.22 17.54 -3.45
CA ARG A 83 -7.08 17.39 -2.53
C ARG A 83 -6.42 15.99 -2.55
N GLY A 84 -6.64 15.21 -3.61
CA GLY A 84 -6.01 13.89 -3.78
C GLY A 84 -6.99 12.76 -4.10
N THR A 85 -6.49 11.52 -4.09
CA THR A 85 -7.25 10.31 -4.40
C THR A 85 -7.76 9.67 -3.11
N LEU A 86 -9.07 9.43 -3.05
CA LEU A 86 -9.72 8.66 -1.99
C LEU A 86 -9.93 7.22 -2.48
N PHE A 87 -9.37 6.26 -1.76
CA PHE A 87 -9.53 4.83 -2.02
C PHE A 87 -10.64 4.26 -1.14
N TYR A 88 -11.50 3.45 -1.72
CA TYR A 88 -12.48 2.64 -1.00
C TYR A 88 -12.03 1.19 -1.05
N ILE A 89 -11.80 0.63 0.13
CA ILE A 89 -11.35 -0.75 0.33
C ILE A 89 -12.57 -1.49 0.88
N THR A 90 -13.21 -2.28 0.02
CA THR A 90 -14.46 -2.99 0.33
C THR A 90 -14.20 -4.45 0.68
N CYS A 91 -15.19 -5.12 1.26
CA CYS A 91 -15.15 -6.53 1.61
C CYS A 91 -15.00 -7.49 0.42
N GLU A 92 -15.20 -6.99 -0.80
CA GLU A 92 -15.00 -7.72 -2.04
C GLU A 92 -13.52 -7.87 -2.39
N ALA A 93 -12.65 -7.01 -1.85
CA ALA A 93 -11.22 -7.05 -2.14
C ALA A 93 -10.60 -8.38 -1.65
N PRO A 94 -9.72 -9.03 -2.44
CA PRO A 94 -9.09 -10.30 -2.05
C PRO A 94 -8.37 -10.22 -0.70
N LEU A 95 -7.64 -9.13 -0.44
CA LEU A 95 -6.96 -8.92 0.84
C LEU A 95 -7.95 -8.88 2.00
N TRP A 96 -9.10 -8.25 1.83
CA TRP A 96 -10.12 -8.17 2.88
C TRP A 96 -10.62 -9.54 3.30
N ARG A 97 -11.00 -10.35 2.30
CA ARG A 97 -11.52 -11.71 2.53
C ARG A 97 -10.49 -12.56 3.26
N LYS A 98 -9.23 -12.51 2.82
CA LYS A 98 -8.12 -13.21 3.47
C LYS A 98 -7.98 -12.80 4.94
N VAL A 99 -7.91 -11.49 5.20
CA VAL A 99 -7.71 -10.94 6.55
C VAL A 99 -8.85 -11.30 7.50
N LYS A 100 -10.11 -11.22 7.05
CA LYS A 100 -11.26 -11.56 7.89
C LYS A 100 -11.40 -13.08 8.10
N ALA A 101 -11.08 -13.90 7.12
CA ALA A 101 -11.07 -15.35 7.27
C ALA A 101 -10.02 -15.84 8.30
N GLU A 102 -8.82 -15.26 8.28
CA GLU A 102 -7.78 -15.55 9.28
C GLU A 102 -8.24 -15.17 10.70
N ALA A 103 -8.92 -14.04 10.87
CA ALA A 103 -9.41 -13.60 12.17
C ALA A 103 -10.44 -14.58 12.77
N VAL A 104 -11.27 -15.22 11.93
CA VAL A 104 -12.24 -16.23 12.37
C VAL A 104 -11.52 -17.49 12.84
N LYS A 105 -10.49 -17.95 12.11
CA LYS A 105 -9.72 -19.16 12.47
C LYS A 105 -8.96 -19.04 13.79
N VAL A 106 -8.52 -17.84 14.15
CA VAL A 106 -7.80 -17.60 15.42
C VAL A 106 -8.75 -17.50 16.62
N ALA A 107 -10.03 -17.23 16.37
CA ALA A 107 -11.06 -17.14 17.40
C ALA A 107 -11.80 -18.47 17.65
N THR A 108 -11.47 -19.52 16.89
CA THR A 108 -12.02 -20.89 17.03
C THR A 108 -10.97 -21.79 17.64
#